data_AF-A0A353RA32-F1
#
_entry.id   AF-A0A353RA32-F1
#
_cell.length_a   1.000
_cell.length_b   1.000
_cell.length_c   1.000
_cell.angle_alpha   90.00
_cell.angle_beta   90.00
_cell.angle_gamma   90.00
#
_symmetry.space_group_name_H-M   'P 1'
#
loop_
_entity.id
_entity.type
_entity.pdbx_description
1 polymer ?
#
loop_
_entity_poly.entity_id
_entity_poly.type
_entity_poly.pdbx_seq_one_letter_code
_entity_poly.pdbx_strand_id
1 'polypeptide(L)'
;PDRPHKKSARIVGEVMGKYHPHGDSAIYDAMVRMAQPFSYRHLLVDGHGNFGSVDGDPPAAMRYTEARLRRIAEEVLADMDKDTVDFKNNFDDSLQEPTVLPAKVPLLLLNGASGIAVGMATNMPPHNLGEIVDAVCAYIDADNITLDELLKYVKGPDFPTGGIIYGTSGIREAYETGRGRVVVRAKTDIEVSSSERETIVVTEIPYMVNKRELIEKIAELVEKKKLEGIAFVNDESDRNGMRIVIKLKIGVVANVVLNSLFKFTAMQSTFSVNNIALVDGRPRLLNLKELIKFFVRHRHQVVVRRARFEREQAARRAHILEGLLKALDILDEVINLIRASQTVDEARAGLQREFGFSEEQASAIVEMKLRQLTGLERSKLQGEYDQLIELIHNLDALLASEALQMKLIKDEMLDIKARFNDPRRTMIEHAAGDFNPEDFYPDEDVVITISHLGYIKRTNLNEYRLQGRGGIGSKGSNTREEDFIEHIYTANMHSTMLFFTKNGKCFWLKVYEIPEGNKTS
;
A
#
# COMPACT_ATOMS: atom_id res chain seq x y z
N PRO A 1 13.96 1.76 17.13
CA PRO A 1 12.81 2.59 17.58
C PRO A 1 12.92 2.96 19.06
N ASP A 2 13.87 2.35 19.79
CA ASP A 2 14.07 2.50 21.24
C ASP A 2 14.86 3.76 21.59
N ARG A 3 15.26 4.54 20.57
CA ARG A 3 15.85 5.86 20.72
C ARG A 3 14.75 6.93 20.67
N PRO A 4 14.95 8.07 21.36
CA PRO A 4 14.03 9.19 21.31
C PRO A 4 13.94 9.78 19.90
N HIS A 5 12.81 10.42 19.60
CA HIS A 5 12.62 11.18 18.36
C HIS A 5 13.71 12.25 18.20
N LYS A 6 14.02 12.57 16.94
CA LYS A 6 14.96 13.65 16.58
C LYS A 6 14.22 14.68 15.73
N LYS A 7 14.62 15.94 15.85
CA LYS A 7 14.05 17.04 15.05
C LYS A 7 14.15 16.73 13.56
N SER A 8 13.03 16.87 12.85
CA SER A 8 12.94 16.63 11.40
C SER A 8 13.97 17.45 10.63
N ALA A 9 14.16 18.73 11.00
CA ALA A 9 15.17 19.59 10.39
C ALA A 9 16.60 19.03 10.43
N ARG A 10 16.98 18.34 11.52
CA ARG A 10 18.30 17.69 11.61
C ARG A 10 18.39 16.53 10.63
N ILE A 11 17.36 15.70 10.55
CA ILE A 11 17.33 14.53 9.67
C ILE A 11 17.42 14.99 8.20
N VAL A 12 16.62 15.98 7.82
CA VAL A 12 16.62 16.57 6.47
C VAL A 12 18.01 17.13 6.13
N GLY A 13 18.63 17.89 7.03
CA GLY A 13 19.97 18.44 6.82
C GLY A 13 21.05 17.38 6.60
N GLU A 14 21.00 16.28 7.38
CA GLU A 14 21.95 15.16 7.23
C GLU A 14 21.75 14.39 5.92
N VAL A 15 20.50 14.13 5.52
CA VAL A 15 20.20 13.46 4.25
C VAL A 15 20.63 14.32 3.07
N MET A 16 20.30 15.62 3.12
CA MET A 16 20.65 16.57 2.07
C MET A 16 22.15 16.72 1.90
N GLY A 17 22.88 16.89 3.02
CA GLY A 17 24.32 17.14 3.00
C GLY A 17 25.16 15.92 2.63
N LYS A 18 24.64 14.69 2.76
CA LYS A 18 25.41 13.45 2.57
C LYS A 18 24.97 12.58 1.40
N TYR A 19 23.68 12.54 1.09
CA TYR A 19 23.12 11.53 0.18
C TYR A 19 22.20 12.10 -0.91
N HIS A 20 21.44 13.16 -0.64
CA HIS A 20 20.42 13.67 -1.57
C HIS A 20 20.60 15.16 -1.86
N PRO A 21 21.39 15.56 -2.88
CA PRO A 21 21.78 16.95 -3.15
C PRO A 21 20.67 17.75 -3.86
N HIS A 22 19.45 17.68 -3.33
CA HIS A 22 18.27 18.38 -3.82
C HIS A 22 17.58 19.15 -2.68
N GLY A 23 16.52 19.89 -3.01
CA GLY A 23 15.82 20.76 -2.06
C GLY A 23 15.33 20.04 -0.80
N ASP A 24 15.42 20.74 0.32
CA ASP A 24 14.99 20.27 1.64
C ASP A 24 13.50 19.91 1.69
N SER A 25 12.66 20.65 0.96
CA SER A 25 11.23 20.39 0.85
C SER A 25 10.91 18.98 0.35
N ALA A 26 11.57 18.52 -0.72
CA ALA A 26 11.33 17.19 -1.29
C ALA A 26 11.66 16.07 -0.29
N ILE A 27 12.75 16.23 0.47
CA ILE A 27 13.16 15.27 1.51
C ILE A 27 12.15 15.28 2.66
N TYR A 28 11.75 16.48 3.11
CA TYR A 28 10.80 16.61 4.21
C TYR A 28 9.42 16.04 3.84
N ASP A 29 8.90 16.36 2.65
CA ASP A 29 7.62 15.87 2.16
C ASP A 29 7.61 14.36 1.99
N ALA A 30 8.71 13.77 1.50
CA ALA A 30 8.87 12.31 1.43
C ALA A 30 8.82 11.67 2.82
N MET A 31 9.53 12.24 3.81
CA MET A 31 9.50 11.78 5.19
C MET A 31 8.11 11.93 5.82
N VAL A 32 7.43 13.05 5.58
CA VAL A 32 6.07 13.30 6.05
C VAL A 32 5.12 12.25 5.49
N ARG A 33 5.18 11.97 4.19
CA ARG A 33 4.34 10.97 3.53
C ARG A 33 4.50 9.59 4.17
N MET A 34 5.73 9.18 4.51
CA MET A 34 6.04 7.91 5.18
C MET A 34 5.54 7.81 6.63
N ALA A 35 5.12 8.94 7.23
CA ALA A 35 4.55 9.02 8.57
C ALA A 35 3.02 9.20 8.58
N GLN A 36 2.39 9.43 7.42
CA GLN A 36 0.94 9.66 7.30
C GLN A 36 0.15 8.35 7.20
N PRO A 37 -0.73 8.03 8.17
CA PRO A 37 -1.46 6.76 8.22
C PRO A 37 -2.48 6.57 7.09
N PHE A 38 -2.90 7.66 6.44
CA PHE A 38 -3.79 7.64 5.27
C PHE A 38 -3.01 7.54 3.94
N SER A 39 -1.68 7.63 3.96
CA SER A 39 -0.83 7.61 2.76
C SER A 39 -0.07 6.30 2.61
N TYR A 40 0.52 5.77 3.69
CA TYR A 40 1.25 4.50 3.69
C TYR A 40 0.45 3.42 4.42
N ARG A 41 0.33 2.24 3.80
CA ARG A 41 -0.35 1.08 4.42
C ARG A 41 0.41 0.54 5.62
N HIS A 42 1.74 0.50 5.51
CA HIS A 42 2.68 0.18 6.58
C HIS A 42 3.69 1.31 6.72
N LEU A 43 3.50 2.14 7.76
CA LEU A 43 4.32 3.31 8.03
C LEU A 43 5.78 2.93 8.32
N LEU A 44 6.71 3.67 7.73
CA LEU A 44 8.16 3.49 7.94
C LEU A 44 8.72 4.49 8.95
N VAL A 45 8.06 5.63 9.08
CA VAL A 45 8.45 6.72 9.98
C VAL A 45 7.43 6.84 11.10
N ASP A 46 7.93 6.98 12.32
CA ASP A 46 7.15 7.36 13.49
C ASP A 46 7.34 8.86 13.70
N GLY A 47 6.29 9.63 13.41
CA GLY A 47 6.28 11.08 13.46
C GLY A 47 5.62 11.60 14.73
N HIS A 48 6.19 12.65 15.32
CA HIS A 48 5.62 13.39 16.44
C HIS A 48 5.42 14.86 16.07
N GLY A 49 4.19 15.34 16.24
CA GLY A 49 3.74 16.67 15.80
C GLY A 49 2.66 16.59 14.73
N ASN A 50 2.35 17.71 14.09
CA ASN A 50 1.38 17.75 12.99
C ASN A 50 2.05 17.32 11.66
N PHE A 51 1.67 16.15 11.16
CA PHE A 51 2.13 15.57 9.88
C PHE A 51 1.08 15.71 8.76
N GLY A 52 0.11 16.62 8.93
CA GLY A 52 -0.99 16.83 8.00
C GLY A 52 -2.18 15.91 8.26
N SER A 53 -3.25 16.13 7.50
CA SER A 53 -4.53 15.43 7.65
C SER A 53 -5.05 14.93 6.31
N VAL A 54 -6.06 14.05 6.34
CA VAL A 54 -6.81 13.61 5.15
C VAL A 54 -7.61 14.75 4.50
N ASP A 55 -7.76 15.88 5.21
CA ASP A 55 -8.46 17.07 4.74
C ASP A 55 -7.57 17.95 3.85
N GLY A 56 -6.30 17.55 3.67
CA GLY A 56 -5.30 18.30 2.92
C GLY A 56 -4.64 19.41 3.72
N ASP A 57 -4.77 19.41 5.06
CA ASP A 57 -4.01 20.36 5.86
C ASP A 57 -2.51 20.03 5.75
N PRO A 58 -1.67 21.04 5.48
CA PRO A 58 -0.25 20.81 5.32
C PRO A 58 0.38 20.38 6.66
N PRO A 59 1.48 19.61 6.63
CA PRO A 59 2.26 19.32 7.82
C PRO A 59 2.83 20.62 8.42
N ALA A 60 3.07 20.62 9.72
CA ALA A 60 3.82 21.70 10.34
C ALA A 60 5.26 21.75 9.78
N ALA A 61 5.91 22.92 9.87
CA ALA A 61 7.30 23.06 9.44
C ALA A 61 8.25 22.10 10.19
N MET A 62 9.31 21.63 9.52
CA MET A 62 10.29 20.66 10.04
C MET A 62 11.02 21.05 11.34
N ARG A 63 10.90 22.31 11.77
CA ARG A 63 11.39 22.79 13.08
C ARG A 63 10.50 22.36 14.26
N TYR A 64 9.22 22.09 14.00
CA TYR A 64 8.25 21.67 15.01
C TYR A 64 8.10 20.16 15.09
N THR A 65 8.21 19.46 13.97
CA THR A 65 8.06 18.01 13.92
C THR A 65 9.33 17.27 14.33
N GLU A 66 9.14 16.06 14.83
CA GLU A 66 10.19 15.12 15.15
C GLU A 66 9.87 13.76 14.54
N ALA A 67 10.89 12.99 14.21
CA ALA A 67 10.74 11.70 13.57
C ALA A 67 11.75 10.67 14.09
N ARG A 68 11.41 9.40 13.96
CA ARG A 68 12.30 8.24 14.10
C ARG A 68 11.81 7.09 13.21
N LEU A 69 12.61 6.04 13.07
CA LEU A 69 12.19 4.84 12.35
C LEU A 69 11.17 4.03 13.16
N ARG A 70 10.19 3.44 12.46
CA ARG A 70 9.34 2.37 13.01
C ARG A 70 10.08 1.04 13.02
N ARG A 71 9.64 0.11 13.88
CA ARG A 71 10.18 -1.26 13.98
C ARG A 71 10.26 -1.97 12.63
N ILE A 72 9.21 -1.88 11.82
CA ILE A 72 9.19 -2.52 10.49
C ILE A 72 10.24 -1.94 9.53
N ALA A 73 10.62 -0.66 9.68
CA ALA A 73 11.65 -0.04 8.86
C ALA A 73 13.06 -0.54 9.23
N GLU A 74 13.28 -0.97 10.47
CA GLU A 74 14.56 -1.55 10.88
C GLU A 74 14.77 -2.94 10.27
N GLU A 75 13.72 -3.72 10.09
CA GLU A 75 13.76 -4.99 9.35
C GLU A 75 14.15 -4.80 7.89
N VAL A 76 13.87 -3.63 7.33
CA VAL A 76 14.27 -3.29 5.95
C VAL A 76 15.77 -3.01 5.87
N LEU A 77 16.36 -2.45 6.94
CA LEU A 77 17.77 -2.09 7.05
C LEU A 77 18.64 -3.18 7.70
N ALA A 78 18.02 -4.22 8.24
CA ALA A 78 18.71 -5.27 8.98
C ALA A 78 19.78 -5.97 8.12
N ASP A 79 20.90 -6.33 8.75
CA ASP A 79 22.04 -7.03 8.15
C ASP A 79 22.79 -6.23 7.06
N MET A 80 22.57 -4.90 6.95
CA MET A 80 23.25 -4.04 5.97
C MET A 80 24.77 -3.92 6.22
N ASP A 81 25.22 -4.12 7.46
CA ASP A 81 26.63 -4.13 7.89
C ASP A 81 27.37 -5.44 7.59
N LYS A 82 26.67 -6.45 7.05
CA LYS A 82 27.19 -7.81 6.81
C LYS A 82 27.46 -8.09 5.33
N ASP A 83 27.89 -7.07 4.59
CA ASP A 83 28.16 -7.15 3.14
C ASP A 83 27.02 -7.81 2.33
N THR A 84 25.78 -7.41 2.63
CA THR A 84 24.58 -8.02 2.04
C THR A 84 24.12 -7.36 0.75
N VAL A 85 24.58 -6.14 0.49
CA VAL A 85 24.20 -5.32 -0.65
C VAL A 85 25.40 -4.54 -1.18
N ASP A 86 25.34 -4.15 -2.45
CA ASP A 86 26.39 -3.36 -3.06
C ASP A 86 26.27 -1.89 -2.67
N PHE A 87 27.40 -1.28 -2.36
CA PHE A 87 27.54 0.14 -2.08
C PHE A 87 28.16 0.84 -3.29
N LYS A 88 27.74 2.07 -3.52
CA LYS A 88 28.37 3.00 -4.46
C LYS A 88 28.77 4.27 -3.71
N ASN A 89 29.65 5.04 -4.30
CA ASN A 89 29.95 6.37 -3.78
C ASN A 89 28.71 7.27 -3.85
N ASN A 90 28.62 8.18 -2.88
CA ASN A 90 27.64 9.26 -2.89
C ASN A 90 28.03 10.34 -3.94
N PHE A 91 27.27 11.43 -4.01
CA PHE A 91 27.40 12.43 -5.08
C PHE A 91 28.72 13.21 -5.09
N ASP A 92 29.49 13.21 -4.00
CA ASP A 92 30.78 13.90 -3.87
C ASP A 92 31.96 12.96 -3.60
N ASP A 93 31.76 11.65 -3.77
CA ASP A 93 32.75 10.59 -3.53
C ASP A 93 33.35 10.53 -2.12
N SER A 94 32.77 11.23 -1.13
CA SER A 94 33.29 11.25 0.25
C SER A 94 32.72 10.15 1.14
N LEU A 95 31.56 9.60 0.79
CA LEU A 95 30.84 8.57 1.53
C LEU A 95 30.34 7.48 0.58
N GLN A 96 29.91 6.36 1.17
CA GLN A 96 29.23 5.29 0.43
C GLN A 96 27.75 5.21 0.81
N GLU A 97 26.92 4.84 -0.16
CA GLU A 97 25.49 4.58 0.00
C GLU A 97 25.09 3.24 -0.65
N PRO A 98 24.14 2.50 -0.05
CA PRO A 98 23.68 1.24 -0.61
C PRO A 98 22.86 1.48 -1.88
N THR A 99 23.08 0.65 -2.90
CA THR A 99 22.32 0.69 -4.17
C THR A 99 20.91 0.11 -4.02
N VAL A 100 20.72 -0.80 -3.07
CA VAL A 100 19.46 -1.44 -2.70
C VAL A 100 19.51 -1.76 -1.20
N LEU A 101 18.35 -1.90 -0.55
CA LEU A 101 18.28 -2.29 0.86
C LEU A 101 18.16 -3.82 0.99
N PRO A 102 18.71 -4.43 2.06
CA PRO A 102 18.57 -5.88 2.31
C PRO A 102 17.11 -6.36 2.35
N ALA A 103 16.22 -5.50 2.88
CA ALA A 103 14.77 -5.57 2.79
C ALA A 103 14.16 -6.95 3.11
N LYS A 104 14.07 -7.31 4.41
CA LYS A 104 13.30 -8.51 4.85
C LYS A 104 11.80 -8.39 4.58
N VAL A 105 11.31 -7.17 4.36
CA VAL A 105 9.90 -6.85 4.15
C VAL A 105 9.67 -6.50 2.67
N PRO A 106 8.65 -7.07 1.99
CA PRO A 106 8.36 -6.80 0.57
C PRO A 106 7.69 -5.43 0.35
N LEU A 107 8.39 -4.34 0.67
CA LEU A 107 7.83 -2.99 0.72
C LEU A 107 7.08 -2.54 -0.54
N LEU A 108 7.57 -2.90 -1.72
CA LEU A 108 6.93 -2.52 -2.99
C LEU A 108 5.52 -3.09 -3.12
N LEU A 109 5.31 -4.35 -2.68
CA LEU A 109 3.99 -4.97 -2.67
C LEU A 109 3.12 -4.39 -1.55
N LEU A 110 3.70 -4.16 -0.37
CA LEU A 110 2.95 -3.71 0.81
C LEU A 110 2.46 -2.26 0.71
N ASN A 111 3.32 -1.34 0.29
CA ASN A 111 3.04 0.09 0.25
C ASN A 111 2.74 0.61 -1.15
N GLY A 112 3.06 -0.16 -2.19
CA GLY A 112 2.95 0.30 -3.56
C GLY A 112 3.95 1.41 -3.90
N ALA A 113 3.78 2.00 -5.07
CA ALA A 113 4.57 3.10 -5.57
C ALA A 113 3.76 3.87 -6.61
N SER A 114 3.94 5.19 -6.67
CA SER A 114 3.39 6.03 -7.73
C SER A 114 4.48 6.98 -8.19
N GLY A 115 4.62 7.16 -9.50
CA GLY A 115 5.64 8.02 -10.06
C GLY A 115 5.54 8.16 -11.57
N ILE A 116 6.02 9.29 -12.08
CA ILE A 116 6.07 9.60 -13.51
C ILE A 116 7.53 9.81 -13.89
N ALA A 117 7.98 9.10 -14.92
CA ALA A 117 9.30 9.23 -15.52
C ALA A 117 9.15 9.74 -16.96
N VAL A 118 10.27 9.89 -17.68
CA VAL A 118 10.24 10.28 -19.10
C VAL A 118 9.63 9.14 -19.93
N GLY A 119 8.42 9.34 -20.44
CA GLY A 119 7.71 8.38 -21.29
C GLY A 119 7.08 7.18 -20.59
N MET A 120 7.12 7.12 -19.25
CA MET A 120 6.59 6.01 -18.45
C MET A 120 5.95 6.51 -17.15
N ALA A 121 5.01 5.75 -16.61
CA ALA A 121 4.43 6.01 -15.29
C ALA A 121 4.24 4.68 -14.55
N THR A 122 4.32 4.71 -13.23
CA THR A 122 4.00 3.57 -12.36
C THR A 122 2.91 3.97 -11.38
N ASN A 123 2.00 3.05 -11.10
CA ASN A 123 0.97 3.22 -10.09
C ASN A 123 0.58 1.85 -9.53
N MET A 124 1.16 1.50 -8.39
CA MET A 124 1.06 0.19 -7.76
C MET A 124 0.27 0.34 -6.45
N PRO A 125 -0.80 -0.44 -6.24
CA PRO A 125 -1.60 -0.32 -5.03
C PRO A 125 -0.92 -1.02 -3.84
N PRO A 126 -1.22 -0.60 -2.60
CA PRO A 126 -0.80 -1.29 -1.38
C PRO A 126 -1.55 -2.61 -1.18
N HIS A 127 -0.96 -3.52 -0.39
CA HIS A 127 -1.51 -4.84 -0.08
C HIS A 127 -1.35 -5.18 1.41
N ASN A 128 -2.13 -6.16 1.87
CA ASN A 128 -2.05 -6.65 3.24
C ASN A 128 -0.78 -7.48 3.48
N LEU A 129 -0.10 -7.24 4.60
CA LEU A 129 1.15 -7.93 4.94
C LEU A 129 1.00 -9.43 5.06
N GLY A 130 -0.03 -9.92 5.77
CA GLY A 130 -0.25 -11.34 5.97
C GLY A 130 -0.51 -12.08 4.66
N GLU A 131 -1.34 -11.49 3.80
CA GLU A 131 -1.65 -12.04 2.47
C GLU A 131 -0.40 -12.15 1.58
N ILE A 132 0.43 -11.11 1.55
CA ILE A 132 1.68 -11.12 0.77
C ILE A 132 2.70 -12.10 1.34
N VAL A 133 2.84 -12.19 2.66
CA VAL A 133 3.72 -13.19 3.29
C VAL A 133 3.29 -14.61 2.91
N ASP A 134 1.99 -14.91 2.99
CA ASP A 134 1.48 -16.23 2.63
C ASP A 134 1.71 -16.55 1.16
N ALA A 135 1.53 -15.57 0.27
CA ALA A 135 1.80 -15.73 -1.15
C ALA A 135 3.30 -15.94 -1.47
N VAL A 136 4.20 -15.24 -0.76
CA VAL A 136 5.65 -15.46 -0.84
C VAL A 136 6.00 -16.88 -0.38
N CYS A 137 5.43 -17.33 0.75
CA CYS A 137 5.63 -18.68 1.27
C CYS A 137 5.14 -19.75 0.28
N ALA A 138 3.97 -19.54 -0.32
CA ALA A 138 3.40 -20.45 -1.32
C ALA A 138 4.24 -20.49 -2.60
N TYR A 139 4.79 -19.34 -3.04
CA TYR A 139 5.73 -19.29 -4.16
C TYR A 139 7.04 -20.03 -3.87
N ILE A 140 7.55 -19.94 -2.64
CA ILE A 140 8.74 -20.69 -2.22
C ILE A 140 8.47 -22.21 -2.22
N ASP A 141 7.27 -22.62 -1.79
CA ASP A 141 6.89 -24.04 -1.80
C ASP A 141 6.70 -24.60 -3.22
N ALA A 142 6.22 -23.78 -4.15
CA ALA A 142 6.02 -24.14 -5.55
C ALA A 142 6.24 -22.93 -6.48
N ASP A 143 7.41 -22.84 -7.13
CA ASP A 143 7.76 -21.72 -8.01
C ASP A 143 6.90 -21.64 -9.29
N ASN A 144 6.29 -22.77 -9.67
CA ASN A 144 5.36 -22.91 -10.77
C ASN A 144 3.91 -22.53 -10.41
N ILE A 145 3.64 -22.09 -9.17
CA ILE A 145 2.32 -21.67 -8.68
C ILE A 145 1.61 -20.75 -9.68
N THR A 146 0.35 -21.06 -9.95
CA THR A 146 -0.48 -20.32 -10.91
C THR A 146 -1.05 -19.05 -10.27
N LEU A 147 -1.55 -18.13 -11.11
CA LEU A 147 -2.23 -16.95 -10.61
C LEU A 147 -3.48 -17.31 -9.78
N ASP A 148 -4.26 -18.30 -10.21
CA ASP A 148 -5.46 -18.73 -9.49
C ASP A 148 -5.16 -19.29 -8.10
N GLU A 149 -3.99 -19.92 -7.93
CA GLU A 149 -3.52 -20.36 -6.62
C GLU A 149 -3.01 -19.19 -5.77
N LEU A 150 -2.28 -18.23 -6.36
CA LEU A 150 -1.84 -17.02 -5.65
C LEU A 150 -3.03 -16.18 -5.17
N LEU A 151 -4.12 -16.12 -5.93
CA LEU A 151 -5.36 -15.41 -5.59
C LEU A 151 -6.10 -16.00 -4.37
N LYS A 152 -5.78 -17.24 -3.96
CA LYS A 152 -6.28 -17.81 -2.70
C LYS A 152 -5.65 -17.14 -1.48
N TYR A 153 -4.46 -16.57 -1.64
CA TYR A 153 -3.71 -15.86 -0.61
C TYR A 153 -3.88 -14.34 -0.73
N VAL A 154 -3.64 -13.79 -1.92
CA VAL A 154 -3.74 -12.35 -2.20
C VAL A 154 -5.12 -12.02 -2.76
N LYS A 155 -6.01 -11.51 -1.91
CA LYS A 155 -7.41 -11.27 -2.29
C LYS A 155 -7.58 -10.05 -3.20
N GLY A 156 -6.67 -9.09 -3.06
CA GLY A 156 -6.72 -7.81 -3.76
C GLY A 156 -5.96 -6.71 -3.01
N PRO A 157 -5.93 -5.49 -3.56
CA PRO A 157 -5.39 -4.31 -2.88
C PRO A 157 -6.00 -4.03 -1.51
N ASP A 158 -5.18 -3.61 -0.54
CA ASP A 158 -5.62 -3.23 0.81
C ASP A 158 -5.18 -1.79 1.10
N PHE A 159 -6.10 -0.85 0.96
CA PHE A 159 -5.82 0.58 1.05
C PHE A 159 -5.79 1.07 2.50
N PRO A 160 -4.91 2.02 2.84
CA PRO A 160 -4.80 2.55 4.20
C PRO A 160 -6.09 3.21 4.70
N THR A 161 -6.88 3.80 3.80
CA THR A 161 -8.16 4.46 4.09
C THR A 161 -9.36 3.50 4.10
N GLY A 162 -9.16 2.21 3.81
CA GLY A 162 -10.24 1.22 3.71
C GLY A 162 -11.01 1.33 2.40
N GLY A 163 -12.32 1.49 2.49
CA GLY A 163 -13.26 1.53 1.37
C GLY A 163 -13.70 0.13 0.90
N ILE A 164 -14.49 0.14 -0.16
CA ILE A 164 -15.07 -1.07 -0.76
C ILE A 164 -14.56 -1.19 -2.20
N ILE A 165 -13.79 -2.22 -2.51
CA ILE A 165 -13.48 -2.57 -3.88
C ILE A 165 -14.71 -3.22 -4.49
N TYR A 166 -15.19 -2.63 -5.60
CA TYR A 166 -16.39 -3.06 -6.29
C TYR A 166 -16.00 -3.83 -7.56
N GLY A 167 -16.20 -5.15 -7.53
CA GLY A 167 -15.83 -6.07 -8.61
C GLY A 167 -14.38 -6.55 -8.54
N THR A 168 -14.12 -7.71 -9.14
CA THR A 168 -12.81 -8.40 -9.06
C THR A 168 -12.10 -8.57 -10.40
N SER A 169 -12.76 -8.28 -11.52
CA SER A 169 -12.18 -8.41 -12.87
C SER A 169 -10.90 -7.56 -13.02
N GLY A 170 -10.93 -6.31 -12.59
CA GLY A 170 -9.79 -5.41 -12.65
C GLY A 170 -8.63 -5.80 -11.72
N ILE A 171 -8.92 -6.50 -10.60
CA ILE A 171 -7.88 -7.08 -9.74
C ILE A 171 -7.18 -8.22 -10.48
N ARG A 172 -7.96 -9.12 -11.08
CA ARG A 172 -7.42 -10.26 -11.83
C ARG A 172 -6.55 -9.79 -13.00
N GLU A 173 -7.05 -8.85 -13.80
CA GLU A 173 -6.31 -8.27 -14.92
C GLU A 173 -4.98 -7.64 -14.45
N ALA A 174 -5.01 -6.87 -13.35
CA ALA A 174 -3.82 -6.26 -12.76
C ALA A 174 -2.77 -7.28 -12.32
N TYR A 175 -3.21 -8.39 -11.72
CA TYR A 175 -2.30 -9.42 -11.23
C TYR A 175 -1.80 -10.36 -12.32
N GLU A 176 -2.53 -10.50 -13.42
CA GLU A 176 -2.13 -11.30 -14.58
C GLU A 176 -1.16 -10.55 -15.51
N THR A 177 -1.43 -9.27 -15.76
CA THR A 177 -0.74 -8.49 -16.80
C THR A 177 0.15 -7.38 -16.25
N GLY A 178 -0.04 -6.98 -14.98
CA GLY A 178 0.56 -5.77 -14.41
C GLY A 178 -0.24 -4.49 -14.69
N ARG A 179 -1.37 -4.56 -15.41
CA ARG A 179 -2.29 -3.45 -15.67
C ARG A 179 -3.72 -3.83 -15.35
N GLY A 180 -4.47 -2.92 -14.78
CA GLY A 180 -5.88 -3.17 -14.51
C GLY A 180 -6.55 -1.98 -13.85
N ARG A 181 -7.87 -2.04 -13.78
CA ARG A 181 -8.70 -0.95 -13.27
C ARG A 181 -9.48 -1.40 -12.04
N VAL A 182 -9.09 -0.93 -10.86
CA VAL A 182 -9.77 -1.28 -9.60
C VAL A 182 -10.72 -0.14 -9.21
N VAL A 183 -12.02 -0.42 -9.12
CA VAL A 183 -13.02 0.55 -8.67
C VAL A 183 -13.12 0.49 -7.16
N VAL A 184 -13.03 1.65 -6.51
CA VAL A 184 -13.11 1.77 -5.04
C VAL A 184 -14.24 2.74 -4.69
N ARG A 185 -15.19 2.27 -3.88
CA ARG A 185 -16.28 3.05 -3.31
C ARG A 185 -15.99 3.43 -1.87
N ALA A 186 -16.53 4.56 -1.47
CA ALA A 186 -16.64 4.97 -0.08
C ALA A 186 -17.51 3.97 0.68
N LYS A 187 -17.20 3.75 1.95
CA LYS A 187 -18.04 2.96 2.85
C LYS A 187 -19.10 3.87 3.45
N THR A 188 -20.35 3.46 3.33
CA THR A 188 -21.50 4.27 3.69
C THR A 188 -22.56 3.46 4.42
N ASP A 189 -23.22 4.10 5.37
CA ASP A 189 -24.40 3.59 6.07
C ASP A 189 -25.57 4.57 5.90
N ILE A 190 -26.80 4.07 5.95
CA ILE A 190 -28.01 4.90 5.90
C ILE A 190 -28.64 4.90 7.30
N GLU A 191 -28.69 6.08 7.92
CA GLU A 191 -29.33 6.30 9.22
C GLU A 191 -30.70 6.94 9.02
N VAL A 192 -31.71 6.44 9.75
CA VAL A 192 -33.06 7.03 9.75
C VAL A 192 -33.25 7.79 11.06
N SER A 193 -33.47 9.11 10.95
CA SER A 193 -33.74 9.95 12.11
C SER A 193 -35.20 9.84 12.58
N SER A 194 -35.48 10.25 13.82
CA SER A 194 -36.85 10.38 14.35
C SER A 194 -37.75 11.36 13.59
N SER A 195 -37.16 12.17 12.70
CA SER A 195 -37.86 13.10 11.81
C SER A 195 -38.23 12.48 10.45
N GLU A 196 -38.10 11.15 10.30
CA GLU A 196 -38.26 10.38 9.05
C GLU A 196 -37.33 10.82 7.91
N ARG A 197 -36.31 11.63 8.21
CA ARG A 197 -35.27 11.99 7.24
C ARG A 197 -34.16 10.95 7.26
N GLU A 198 -33.91 10.36 6.11
CA GLU A 198 -32.76 9.51 5.85
C GLU A 198 -31.48 10.36 5.75
N THR A 199 -30.38 9.82 6.25
CA THR A 199 -29.06 10.45 6.26
C THR A 199 -28.03 9.43 5.77
N ILE A 200 -27.28 9.79 4.73
CA ILE A 200 -26.16 8.98 4.26
C ILE A 200 -24.94 9.38 5.09
N VAL A 201 -24.32 8.40 5.75
CA VAL A 201 -23.13 8.60 6.58
C VAL A 201 -21.96 7.91 5.91
N VAL A 202 -20.92 8.67 5.57
CA VAL A 202 -19.69 8.16 4.96
C VAL A 202 -18.63 8.00 6.05
N THR A 203 -18.14 6.78 6.25
CA THR A 203 -17.16 6.44 7.30
C THR A 203 -15.75 6.23 6.75
N GLU A 204 -15.62 5.89 5.46
CA GLU A 204 -14.34 5.67 4.78
C GLU A 204 -14.43 6.20 3.34
N ILE A 205 -13.40 6.88 2.87
CA ILE A 205 -13.32 7.40 1.49
C ILE A 205 -12.26 6.65 0.67
N PRO A 206 -12.38 6.63 -0.68
CA PRO A 206 -11.39 6.00 -1.53
C PRO A 206 -9.98 6.55 -1.34
N TYR A 207 -8.98 5.73 -1.65
CA TYR A 207 -7.58 6.08 -1.47
C TYR A 207 -7.17 7.31 -2.32
N MET A 208 -6.32 8.17 -1.75
CA MET A 208 -5.86 9.43 -2.34
C MET A 208 -6.96 10.47 -2.63
N VAL A 209 -8.16 10.32 -2.05
CA VAL A 209 -9.21 11.35 -2.10
C VAL A 209 -9.05 12.31 -0.94
N ASN A 210 -9.03 13.61 -1.24
CA ASN A 210 -9.05 14.67 -0.22
C ASN A 210 -10.49 14.84 0.30
N LYS A 211 -10.65 14.79 1.63
CA LYS A 211 -11.97 14.87 2.28
C LYS A 211 -12.65 16.23 2.07
N ARG A 212 -11.89 17.32 2.19
CA ARG A 212 -12.39 18.70 2.03
C ARG A 212 -12.84 18.95 0.60
N GLU A 213 -12.01 18.60 -0.38
CA GLU A 213 -12.34 18.75 -1.80
C GLU A 213 -13.56 17.92 -2.19
N LEU A 214 -13.73 16.73 -1.61
CA LEU A 214 -14.92 15.90 -1.84
C LEU A 214 -16.19 16.61 -1.35
N ILE A 215 -16.17 17.16 -0.13
CA ILE A 215 -17.32 17.87 0.46
C ILE A 215 -17.66 19.13 -0.34
N GLU A 216 -16.64 19.92 -0.70
CA GLU A 216 -16.79 21.10 -1.56
C GLU A 216 -17.40 20.72 -2.92
N LYS A 217 -16.96 19.60 -3.50
CA LYS A 217 -17.49 19.13 -4.78
C LYS A 217 -18.95 18.71 -4.68
N ILE A 218 -19.34 18.04 -3.59
CA ILE A 218 -20.74 17.68 -3.33
C ILE A 218 -21.59 18.96 -3.24
N ALA A 219 -21.15 19.95 -2.47
CA ALA A 219 -21.86 21.23 -2.33
C ALA A 219 -22.03 21.96 -3.68
N GLU A 220 -20.96 22.02 -4.48
CA GLU A 220 -20.99 22.62 -5.84
C GLU A 220 -22.01 21.92 -6.75
N LEU A 221 -22.08 20.59 -6.71
CA LEU A 221 -23.01 19.81 -7.54
C LEU A 221 -24.47 19.96 -7.10
N VAL A 222 -24.71 20.16 -5.80
CA VAL A 222 -26.05 20.47 -5.27
C VAL A 222 -26.50 21.87 -5.70
N GLU A 223 -25.62 22.86 -5.63
CA GLU A 223 -25.92 24.23 -6.08
C GLU A 223 -26.23 24.29 -7.58
N LYS A 224 -25.48 23.52 -8.39
CA LYS A 224 -25.69 23.40 -9.84
C LYS A 224 -26.89 22.52 -10.23
N LYS A 225 -27.67 22.02 -9.26
CA LYS A 225 -28.79 21.08 -9.48
C LYS A 225 -28.40 19.83 -10.28
N LYS A 226 -27.15 19.39 -10.15
CA LYS A 226 -26.69 18.10 -10.71
C LYS A 226 -26.90 16.95 -9.72
N LEU A 227 -26.86 17.25 -8.42
CA LEU A 227 -27.27 16.35 -7.36
C LEU A 227 -28.51 16.92 -6.68
N GLU A 228 -29.62 16.22 -6.80
CA GLU A 228 -30.88 16.59 -6.16
C GLU A 228 -31.12 15.76 -4.88
N GLY A 229 -32.11 16.17 -4.10
CA GLY A 229 -32.50 15.45 -2.88
C GLY A 229 -31.59 15.61 -1.66
N ILE A 230 -30.44 16.29 -1.78
CA ILE A 230 -29.57 16.62 -0.63
C ILE A 230 -30.05 17.94 0.00
N ALA A 231 -30.25 17.92 1.32
CA ALA A 231 -30.61 19.11 2.10
C ALA A 231 -29.36 19.81 2.66
N PHE A 232 -28.40 19.03 3.16
CA PHE A 232 -27.20 19.55 3.81
C PHE A 232 -26.07 18.51 3.82
N VAL A 233 -24.82 18.95 3.68
CA VAL A 233 -23.62 18.13 3.84
C VAL A 233 -22.73 18.74 4.92
N ASN A 234 -22.18 17.90 5.80
CA ASN A 234 -21.33 18.32 6.91
C ASN A 234 -20.22 17.32 7.20
N ASP A 235 -19.13 17.82 7.77
CA ASP A 235 -18.09 16.99 8.36
C ASP A 235 -18.28 16.92 9.88
N GLU A 236 -18.54 15.71 10.40
CA GLU A 236 -18.62 15.41 11.82
C GLU A 236 -17.49 14.47 12.26
N SER A 237 -16.40 14.42 11.48
CA SER A 237 -15.22 13.64 11.83
C SER A 237 -14.60 14.15 13.14
N ASP A 238 -14.19 13.20 13.99
CA ASP A 238 -13.55 13.49 15.26
C ASP A 238 -12.27 12.65 15.42
N ARG A 239 -11.76 12.56 16.66
CA ARG A 239 -10.58 11.73 16.96
C ARG A 239 -10.85 10.22 16.87
N ASN A 240 -12.12 9.81 16.89
CA ASN A 240 -12.55 8.41 16.88
C ASN A 240 -12.79 7.88 15.47
N GLY A 241 -12.99 8.75 14.48
CA GLY A 241 -13.09 8.33 13.09
C GLY A 241 -13.61 9.40 12.15
N MET A 242 -13.61 9.05 10.86
CA MET A 242 -14.20 9.87 9.81
C MET A 242 -15.73 9.71 9.84
N ARG A 243 -16.45 10.83 9.74
CA ARG A 243 -17.92 10.85 9.63
C ARG A 243 -18.39 12.02 8.78
N ILE A 244 -18.62 11.79 7.49
CA ILE A 244 -19.24 12.79 6.60
C ILE A 244 -20.74 12.52 6.57
N VAL A 245 -21.54 13.55 6.83
CA VAL A 245 -22.99 13.44 6.99
C VAL A 245 -23.67 14.15 5.84
N ILE A 246 -24.47 13.40 5.07
CA ILE A 246 -25.26 13.93 3.95
C ILE A 246 -26.74 13.74 4.30
N LYS A 247 -27.38 14.81 4.78
CA LYS A 247 -28.79 14.80 5.15
C LYS A 247 -29.65 15.00 3.91
N LEU A 248 -30.65 14.14 3.73
CA LEU A 248 -31.55 14.20 2.58
C LEU A 248 -32.78 15.07 2.88
N LYS A 249 -33.44 15.52 1.81
CA LYS A 249 -34.76 16.15 1.87
C LYS A 249 -35.81 15.08 2.23
N ILE A 250 -36.92 15.52 2.84
CA ILE A 250 -38.02 14.62 3.22
C ILE A 250 -38.58 13.93 1.96
N GLY A 251 -38.82 12.62 2.05
CA GLY A 251 -39.43 11.82 0.97
C GLY A 251 -38.47 11.40 -0.14
N VAL A 252 -37.16 11.65 0.01
CA VAL A 252 -36.15 11.21 -0.96
C VAL A 252 -35.57 9.87 -0.56
N VAL A 253 -35.51 8.94 -1.52
CA VAL A 253 -34.91 7.61 -1.34
C VAL A 253 -33.38 7.71 -1.31
N ALA A 254 -32.74 7.32 -0.20
CA ALA A 254 -31.29 7.46 -0.03
C ALA A 254 -30.45 6.72 -1.08
N ASN A 255 -30.86 5.51 -1.47
CA ASN A 255 -30.11 4.71 -2.44
C ASN A 255 -29.98 5.40 -3.81
N VAL A 256 -30.99 6.14 -4.25
CA VAL A 256 -30.96 6.89 -5.52
C VAL A 256 -29.94 8.03 -5.47
N VAL A 257 -29.93 8.78 -4.36
CA VAL A 257 -28.95 9.85 -4.13
C VAL A 257 -27.55 9.27 -3.97
N LEU A 258 -27.41 8.14 -3.27
CA LEU A 258 -26.13 7.45 -3.08
C LEU A 258 -25.51 6.99 -4.40
N ASN A 259 -26.31 6.40 -5.30
CA ASN A 259 -25.85 6.03 -6.64
C ASN A 259 -25.40 7.25 -7.45
N SER A 260 -26.16 8.35 -7.35
CA SER A 260 -25.80 9.62 -7.99
C SER A 260 -24.49 10.19 -7.40
N LEU A 261 -24.30 10.12 -6.09
CA LEU A 261 -23.07 10.52 -5.42
C LEU A 261 -21.87 9.70 -5.91
N PHE A 262 -22.00 8.37 -6.02
CA PHE A 262 -20.93 7.53 -6.59
C PHE A 262 -20.61 7.88 -8.05
N LYS A 263 -21.62 8.21 -8.86
CA LYS A 263 -21.41 8.55 -10.28
C LYS A 263 -20.72 9.90 -10.49
N PHE A 264 -21.07 10.90 -9.69
CA PHE A 264 -20.66 12.29 -9.94
C PHE A 264 -19.56 12.82 -9.03
N THR A 265 -19.15 12.06 -8.01
CA THR A 265 -18.16 12.50 -7.02
C THR A 265 -17.06 11.47 -6.82
N ALA A 266 -16.00 11.86 -6.12
CA ALA A 266 -14.92 10.95 -5.73
C ALA A 266 -15.31 9.99 -4.60
N MET A 267 -16.58 9.90 -4.18
CA MET A 267 -17.07 8.80 -3.36
C MET A 267 -16.95 7.45 -4.08
N GLN A 268 -16.89 7.43 -5.41
CA GLN A 268 -16.36 6.30 -6.15
C GLN A 268 -15.21 6.79 -7.02
N SER A 269 -14.05 6.16 -6.86
CA SER A 269 -12.88 6.45 -7.67
C SER A 269 -12.38 5.19 -8.37
N THR A 270 -11.48 5.40 -9.32
CA THR A 270 -10.79 4.32 -10.02
C THR A 270 -9.31 4.41 -9.70
N PHE A 271 -8.75 3.31 -9.21
CA PHE A 271 -7.31 3.11 -9.11
C PHE A 271 -6.82 2.37 -10.36
N SER A 272 -6.08 3.08 -11.21
CA SER A 272 -5.49 2.52 -12.43
C SER A 272 -4.14 1.88 -12.11
N VAL A 273 -4.09 0.56 -12.03
CA VAL A 273 -2.86 -0.20 -11.76
C VAL A 273 -1.96 -0.19 -12.98
N ASN A 274 -0.69 0.12 -12.77
CA ASN A 274 0.38 0.00 -13.76
C ASN A 274 1.68 -0.34 -13.06
N ASN A 275 2.01 -1.63 -13.01
CA ASN A 275 3.12 -2.19 -12.25
C ASN A 275 4.44 -2.11 -13.02
N ILE A 276 4.93 -0.89 -13.23
CA ILE A 276 6.26 -0.67 -13.82
C ILE A 276 7.29 -0.51 -12.71
N ALA A 277 8.31 -1.36 -12.70
CA ALA A 277 9.45 -1.27 -11.80
C ALA A 277 10.77 -1.51 -12.54
N LEU A 278 11.88 -1.10 -11.96
CA LEU A 278 13.21 -1.39 -12.50
C LEU A 278 13.64 -2.80 -12.09
N VAL A 279 13.94 -3.64 -13.08
CA VAL A 279 14.59 -4.93 -12.89
C VAL A 279 15.94 -4.86 -13.57
N ASP A 280 17.01 -5.04 -12.79
CA ASP A 280 18.38 -5.00 -13.28
C ASP A 280 18.66 -3.70 -14.09
N GLY A 281 18.15 -2.58 -13.55
CA GLY A 281 18.29 -1.24 -14.13
C GLY A 281 17.34 -0.90 -15.30
N ARG A 282 16.47 -1.82 -15.73
CA ARG A 282 15.57 -1.61 -16.87
C ARG A 282 14.10 -1.59 -16.45
N PRO A 283 13.29 -0.65 -16.96
CA PRO A 283 11.86 -0.61 -16.66
C PRO A 283 11.16 -1.82 -17.28
N ARG A 284 10.39 -2.53 -16.46
CA ARG A 284 9.59 -3.69 -16.87
C ARG A 284 8.19 -3.57 -16.29
N LEU A 285 7.20 -3.93 -17.11
CA LEU A 285 5.84 -4.20 -16.63
C LEU A 285 5.84 -5.59 -15.99
N LEU A 286 5.37 -5.68 -14.75
CA LEU A 286 5.43 -6.90 -13.94
C LEU A 286 4.05 -7.31 -13.45
N ASN A 287 3.77 -8.61 -13.54
CA ASN A 287 2.59 -9.19 -12.93
C ASN A 287 2.83 -9.57 -11.45
N LEU A 288 1.80 -10.04 -10.73
CA LEU A 288 1.93 -10.34 -9.29
C LEU A 288 2.97 -11.43 -9.01
N LYS A 289 2.98 -12.49 -9.81
CA LYS A 289 3.93 -13.61 -9.66
C LYS A 289 5.36 -13.14 -9.88
N GLU A 290 5.59 -12.29 -10.88
CA GLU A 290 6.92 -11.73 -11.15
C GLU A 290 7.41 -10.82 -10.02
N LEU A 291 6.53 -9.98 -9.46
CA LEU A 291 6.88 -9.13 -8.31
C LEU A 291 7.33 -9.97 -7.11
N ILE A 292 6.58 -11.04 -6.78
CA ILE A 292 6.95 -11.99 -5.71
C ILE A 292 8.27 -12.68 -6.05
N LYS A 293 8.41 -13.21 -7.27
CA LYS A 293 9.64 -13.86 -7.75
C LYS A 293 10.87 -12.97 -7.57
N PHE A 294 10.80 -11.70 -7.97
CA PHE A 294 11.94 -10.79 -7.85
C PHE A 294 12.26 -10.43 -6.41
N PHE A 295 11.25 -10.33 -5.53
CA PHE A 295 11.48 -10.21 -4.09
C PHE A 295 12.20 -11.43 -3.53
N VAL A 296 11.73 -12.65 -3.85
CA VAL A 296 12.38 -13.91 -3.39
C VAL A 296 13.81 -14.01 -3.93
N ARG A 297 14.04 -13.68 -5.21
CA ARG A 297 15.38 -13.63 -5.82
C ARG A 297 16.32 -12.70 -5.04
N HIS A 298 15.85 -11.50 -4.69
CA HIS A 298 16.63 -10.54 -3.91
C HIS A 298 16.92 -11.06 -2.50
N ARG A 299 15.90 -11.58 -1.80
CA ARG A 299 16.07 -12.17 -0.45
C ARG A 299 17.06 -13.31 -0.44
N HIS A 300 17.02 -14.17 -1.46
CA HIS A 300 17.95 -15.27 -1.62
C HIS A 300 19.40 -14.78 -1.73
N GLN A 301 19.66 -13.80 -2.59
CA GLN A 301 20.99 -13.20 -2.73
C GLN A 301 21.49 -12.61 -1.40
N VAL A 302 20.64 -11.87 -0.68
CA VAL A 302 20.96 -11.27 0.62
C VAL A 302 21.28 -12.35 1.66
N VAL A 303 20.48 -13.41 1.74
CA VAL A 303 20.69 -14.52 2.69
C VAL A 303 22.01 -15.25 2.40
N VAL A 304 22.31 -15.52 1.14
CA VAL A 304 23.58 -16.18 0.75
C VAL A 304 24.78 -15.28 1.10
N ARG A 305 24.72 -13.98 0.80
CA ARG A 305 25.79 -13.03 1.15
C ARG A 305 25.99 -12.93 2.66
N ARG A 306 24.91 -12.78 3.42
CA ARG A 306 24.95 -12.76 4.89
C ARG A 306 25.60 -14.02 5.45
N ALA A 307 25.17 -15.19 4.99
CA ALA A 307 25.70 -16.47 5.45
C ALA A 307 27.20 -16.62 5.13
N ARG A 308 27.65 -16.19 3.95
CA ARG A 308 29.08 -16.15 3.59
C ARG A 308 29.87 -15.23 4.50
N PHE A 309 29.38 -14.00 4.73
CA PHE A 309 30.03 -13.04 5.61
C PHE A 309 30.18 -13.60 7.03
N GLU A 310 29.09 -14.12 7.61
CA GLU A 310 29.10 -14.70 8.96
C GLU A 310 30.03 -15.91 9.04
N ARG A 311 30.05 -16.75 8.00
CA ARG A 311 30.92 -17.92 7.92
C ARG A 311 32.39 -17.54 7.84
N GLU A 312 32.74 -16.52 7.06
CA GLU A 312 34.10 -16.00 6.97
C GLU A 312 34.57 -15.36 8.28
N GLN A 313 33.71 -14.58 8.95
CA GLN A 313 34.04 -14.02 10.27
C GLN A 313 34.26 -15.13 11.31
N ALA A 314 33.37 -16.13 11.33
CA ALA A 314 33.49 -17.28 12.21
C ALA A 314 34.76 -18.07 11.93
N ALA A 315 35.09 -18.33 10.65
CA ALA A 315 36.29 -19.05 10.25
C ALA A 315 37.58 -18.30 10.63
N ARG A 316 37.65 -16.98 10.42
CA ARG A 316 38.80 -16.15 10.87
C ARG A 316 38.98 -16.22 12.37
N ARG A 317 37.88 -16.13 13.13
CA ARG A 317 37.94 -16.23 14.60
C ARG A 317 38.35 -17.62 15.06
N ALA A 318 37.79 -18.67 14.48
CA ALA A 318 38.13 -20.05 14.79
C ALA A 318 39.61 -20.35 14.48
N HIS A 319 40.15 -19.82 13.39
CA HIS A 319 41.57 -19.93 13.03
C HIS A 319 42.49 -19.35 14.10
N ILE A 320 42.15 -18.16 14.64
CA ILE A 320 42.91 -17.55 15.74
C ILE A 320 42.81 -18.40 17.01
N LEU A 321 41.61 -18.85 17.38
CA LEU A 321 41.40 -19.67 18.58
C LEU A 321 42.15 -21.01 18.50
N GLU A 322 42.17 -21.65 17.33
CA GLU A 322 42.95 -22.87 17.09
C GLU A 322 44.44 -22.62 17.34
N GLY A 323 44.98 -21.51 16.86
CA GLY A 323 46.37 -21.12 17.10
C GLY A 323 46.67 -20.90 18.58
N LEU A 324 45.79 -20.21 19.30
CA LEU A 324 45.92 -20.00 20.74
C LEU A 324 45.83 -21.31 21.53
N LEU A 325 44.90 -22.21 21.20
CA LEU A 325 44.75 -23.50 21.86
C LEU A 325 45.99 -24.38 21.64
N LYS A 326 46.51 -24.44 20.40
CA LYS A 326 47.76 -25.14 20.08
C LYS A 326 48.95 -24.52 20.83
N ALA A 327 49.06 -23.19 20.87
CA ALA A 327 50.13 -22.52 21.61
C ALA A 327 50.07 -22.80 23.12
N LEU A 328 48.87 -22.95 23.70
CA LEU A 328 48.69 -23.36 25.09
C LEU A 328 49.11 -24.81 25.37
N ASP A 329 49.10 -25.69 24.35
CA ASP A 329 49.57 -27.07 24.46
C ASP A 329 51.11 -27.20 24.42
N ILE A 330 51.79 -26.25 23.78
CA ILE A 330 53.27 -26.14 23.68
C ILE A 330 53.79 -24.84 24.31
N LEU A 331 53.22 -24.48 25.46
CA LEU A 331 53.40 -23.16 26.06
C LEU A 331 54.86 -22.87 26.44
N ASP A 332 55.58 -23.87 26.95
CA ASP A 332 56.96 -23.68 27.40
C ASP A 332 57.89 -23.40 26.21
N GLU A 333 57.71 -24.12 25.09
CA GLU A 333 58.46 -23.89 23.85
C GLU A 333 58.15 -22.52 23.24
N VAL A 334 56.88 -22.13 23.22
CA VAL A 334 56.43 -20.81 22.75
C VAL A 334 57.04 -19.69 23.60
N ILE A 335 57.03 -19.81 24.94
CA ILE A 335 57.64 -18.83 25.84
C ILE A 335 59.15 -18.75 25.63
N ASN A 336 59.82 -19.88 25.46
CA ASN A 336 61.27 -19.92 25.23
C ASN A 336 61.65 -19.21 23.92
N LEU A 337 60.93 -19.47 22.83
CA LEU A 337 61.15 -18.77 21.56
C LEU A 337 60.93 -17.26 21.70
N ILE A 338 59.82 -16.84 22.33
CA ILE A 338 59.50 -15.42 22.51
C ILE A 338 60.57 -14.73 23.36
N ARG A 339 61.04 -15.37 24.44
CA ARG A 339 62.10 -14.83 25.32
C ARG A 339 63.47 -14.76 24.65
N ALA A 340 63.77 -15.64 23.70
CA ALA A 340 65.02 -15.64 22.94
C ALA A 340 65.05 -14.57 21.84
N SER A 341 63.88 -14.17 21.36
CA SER A 341 63.72 -13.16 20.30
C SER A 341 64.01 -11.74 20.82
N GLN A 342 64.69 -10.91 20.03
CA GLN A 342 65.02 -9.52 20.39
C GLN A 342 63.89 -8.55 20.08
N THR A 343 62.98 -8.89 19.16
CA THR A 343 61.84 -8.05 18.77
C THR A 343 60.56 -8.88 18.64
N VAL A 344 59.41 -8.20 18.70
CA VAL A 344 58.09 -8.82 18.45
C VAL A 344 58.03 -9.40 17.04
N ASP A 345 58.62 -8.73 16.05
CA ASP A 345 58.64 -9.21 14.66
C ASP A 345 59.46 -10.49 14.51
N GLU A 346 60.59 -10.59 15.20
CA GLU A 346 61.41 -11.80 15.26
C GLU A 346 60.66 -12.96 15.93
N ALA A 347 59.98 -12.69 17.06
CA ALA A 347 59.16 -13.69 17.74
C ALA A 347 58.02 -14.20 16.84
N ARG A 348 57.32 -13.30 16.13
CA ARG A 348 56.28 -13.68 15.17
C ARG A 348 56.84 -14.54 14.03
N ALA A 349 57.97 -14.15 13.44
CA ALA A 349 58.60 -14.91 12.37
C ALA A 349 59.10 -16.29 12.85
N GLY A 350 59.61 -16.39 14.09
CA GLY A 350 59.99 -17.64 14.73
C GLY A 350 58.81 -18.58 14.94
N LEU A 351 57.69 -18.06 15.49
CA LEU A 351 56.46 -18.84 15.68
C LEU A 351 55.92 -19.42 14.37
N GLN A 352 55.98 -18.65 13.28
CA GLN A 352 55.58 -19.13 11.95
C GLN A 352 56.53 -20.23 11.43
N ARG A 353 57.84 -20.04 11.56
CA ARG A 353 58.84 -20.96 11.01
C ARG A 353 58.95 -22.27 11.78
N GLU A 354 58.94 -22.21 13.11
CA GLU A 354 59.22 -23.37 13.97
C GLU A 354 57.96 -24.18 14.30
N PHE A 355 56.81 -23.52 14.43
CA PHE A 355 55.55 -24.16 14.83
C PHE A 355 54.46 -24.10 13.75
N GLY A 356 54.74 -23.48 12.60
CA GLY A 356 53.82 -23.46 11.46
C GLY A 356 52.56 -22.61 11.66
N PHE A 357 52.57 -21.69 12.63
CA PHE A 357 51.45 -20.75 12.83
C PHE A 357 51.34 -19.79 11.64
N SER A 358 50.13 -19.31 11.34
CA SER A 358 49.95 -18.20 10.39
C SER A 358 50.42 -16.87 11.00
N GLU A 359 50.58 -15.84 10.17
CA GLU A 359 50.90 -14.49 10.64
C GLU A 359 49.87 -13.95 11.65
N GLU A 360 48.57 -14.15 11.38
CA GLU A 360 47.48 -13.74 12.28
C GLU A 360 47.52 -14.51 13.62
N GLN A 361 47.76 -15.82 13.57
CA GLN A 361 47.89 -16.65 14.78
C GLN A 361 49.13 -16.24 15.60
N ALA A 362 50.28 -16.10 14.96
CA ALA A 362 51.52 -15.69 15.62
C ALA A 362 51.38 -14.31 16.28
N SER A 363 50.71 -13.36 15.62
CA SER A 363 50.41 -12.05 16.19
C SER A 363 49.50 -12.17 17.43
N ALA A 364 48.43 -12.96 17.35
CA ALA A 364 47.53 -13.18 18.48
C ALA A 364 48.22 -13.89 19.68
N ILE A 365 49.14 -14.82 19.41
CA ILE A 365 49.91 -15.53 20.44
C ILE A 365 50.83 -14.57 21.19
N VAL A 366 51.54 -13.69 20.48
CA VAL A 366 52.44 -12.71 21.11
C VAL A 366 51.68 -11.66 21.92
N GLU A 367 50.45 -11.34 21.53
CA GLU A 367 49.56 -10.42 22.27
C GLU A 367 48.82 -11.07 23.46
N MET A 368 49.01 -12.38 23.67
CA MET A 368 48.33 -13.12 24.72
C MET A 368 48.71 -12.59 26.10
N LYS A 369 47.72 -12.35 26.96
CA LYS A 369 47.91 -11.89 28.34
C LYS A 369 48.12 -13.10 29.25
N LEU A 370 49.04 -13.00 30.23
CA LEU A 370 49.34 -14.08 31.19
C LEU A 370 48.10 -14.66 31.90
N ARG A 371 47.05 -13.87 32.13
CA ARG A 371 45.79 -14.36 32.71
C ARG A 371 45.09 -15.43 31.87
N GLN A 372 45.30 -15.44 30.55
CA GLN A 372 44.70 -16.40 29.61
C GLN A 372 45.31 -17.80 29.72
N LEU A 373 46.41 -17.95 30.47
CA LEU A 373 47.08 -19.23 30.72
C LEU A 373 46.37 -20.08 31.79
N THR A 374 45.37 -19.53 32.48
CA THR A 374 44.63 -20.28 33.51
C THR A 374 43.74 -21.35 32.86
N GLY A 375 43.56 -22.49 33.53
CA GLY A 375 42.74 -23.60 32.99
C GLY A 375 41.28 -23.22 32.70
N LEU A 376 40.72 -22.25 33.45
CA LEU A 376 39.39 -21.71 33.19
C LEU A 376 39.32 -20.95 31.86
N GLU A 377 40.32 -20.11 31.56
CA GLU A 377 40.36 -19.34 30.31
C GLU A 377 40.60 -20.26 29.11
N ARG A 378 41.46 -21.28 29.24
CA ARG A 378 41.60 -22.34 28.22
C ARG A 378 40.26 -23.02 27.92
N SER A 379 39.50 -23.39 28.95
CA SER A 379 38.19 -24.04 28.78
C SER A 379 37.17 -23.13 28.08
N LYS A 380 37.21 -21.81 28.36
CA LYS A 380 36.38 -20.83 27.65
C LYS A 380 36.76 -20.70 26.18
N LEU A 381 38.05 -20.64 25.86
CA LEU A 381 38.53 -20.58 24.48
C LEU A 381 38.13 -21.84 23.70
N GLN A 382 38.23 -23.01 24.32
CA GLN A 382 37.77 -24.26 23.71
C GLN A 382 36.26 -24.22 23.44
N GLY A 383 35.46 -23.79 24.43
CA GLY A 383 34.01 -23.68 24.25
C GLY A 383 33.61 -22.68 23.15
N GLU A 384 34.30 -21.53 23.06
CA GLU A 384 34.10 -20.57 21.96
C GLU A 384 34.47 -21.18 20.60
N TYR A 385 35.59 -21.90 20.53
CA TYR A 385 36.02 -22.59 19.31
C TYR A 385 34.99 -23.64 18.86
N ASP A 386 34.53 -24.51 19.77
CA ASP A 386 33.57 -25.57 19.45
C ASP A 386 32.25 -24.98 18.92
N GLN A 387 31.76 -23.89 19.53
CA GLN A 387 30.57 -23.17 19.06
C GLN A 387 30.75 -22.57 17.67
N LEU A 388 31.93 -22.02 17.37
CA LEU A 388 32.23 -21.47 16.05
C LEU A 388 32.33 -22.56 14.99
N ILE A 389 32.90 -23.72 15.32
CA ILE A 389 32.94 -24.87 14.39
C ILE A 389 31.53 -25.38 14.09
N GLU A 390 30.66 -25.48 15.11
CA GLU A 390 29.26 -25.83 14.89
C GLU A 390 28.53 -24.79 14.02
N LEU A 391 28.75 -23.50 14.27
CA LEU A 391 28.20 -22.41 13.46
C LEU A 391 28.67 -22.51 12.00
N ILE A 392 29.98 -22.70 11.77
CA ILE A 392 30.56 -22.84 10.42
C ILE A 392 29.92 -24.04 9.71
N HIS A 393 29.79 -25.19 10.38
CA HIS A 393 29.14 -26.37 9.80
C HIS A 393 27.69 -26.09 9.40
N ASN A 394 26.92 -25.41 10.26
CA ASN A 394 25.54 -25.03 9.97
C ASN A 394 25.44 -24.04 8.80
N LEU A 395 26.35 -23.08 8.72
CA LEU A 395 26.41 -22.11 7.62
C LEU A 395 26.86 -22.76 6.30
N ASP A 396 27.83 -23.67 6.35
CA ASP A 396 28.27 -24.42 5.17
C ASP A 396 27.14 -25.33 4.65
N ALA A 397 26.39 -25.99 5.54
CA ALA A 397 25.20 -26.75 5.18
C ALA A 397 24.10 -25.87 4.55
N LEU A 398 23.86 -24.68 5.11
CA LEU A 398 22.93 -23.70 4.55
C LEU A 398 23.38 -23.26 3.16
N LEU A 399 24.66 -22.92 2.98
CA LEU A 399 25.22 -22.45 1.71
C LEU A 399 25.21 -23.55 0.63
N ALA A 400 25.31 -24.82 1.02
CA ALA A 400 25.26 -25.96 0.11
C ALA A 400 23.85 -26.36 -0.34
N SER A 401 22.78 -25.89 0.33
CA SER A 401 21.41 -26.31 0.04
C SER A 401 20.48 -25.14 -0.23
N GLU A 402 20.05 -25.00 -1.48
CA GLU A 402 19.04 -24.00 -1.86
C GLU A 402 17.72 -24.21 -1.11
N ALA A 403 17.33 -25.46 -0.84
CA ALA A 403 16.14 -25.77 -0.05
C ALA A 403 16.22 -25.22 1.38
N LEU A 404 17.39 -25.31 2.04
CA LEU A 404 17.59 -24.71 3.36
C LEU A 404 17.58 -23.18 3.31
N GLN A 405 18.15 -22.59 2.24
CA GLN A 405 18.13 -21.13 2.03
C GLN A 405 16.70 -20.62 1.87
N MET A 406 15.90 -21.31 1.04
CA MET A 406 14.48 -21.01 0.84
C MET A 406 13.67 -21.18 2.12
N LYS A 407 13.94 -22.25 2.89
CA LYS A 407 13.30 -22.46 4.20
C LYS A 407 13.61 -21.31 5.15
N LEU A 408 14.87 -20.85 5.23
CA LEU A 408 15.24 -19.73 6.07
C LEU A 408 14.51 -18.44 5.68
N ILE A 409 14.38 -18.15 4.38
CA ILE A 409 13.60 -17.01 3.89
C ILE A 409 12.15 -17.13 4.34
N LYS A 410 11.55 -18.33 4.22
CA LYS A 410 10.18 -18.60 4.66
C LYS A 410 10.02 -18.38 6.17
N ASP A 411 10.94 -18.89 6.98
CA ASP A 411 10.93 -18.73 8.43
C ASP A 411 11.04 -17.25 8.83
N GLU A 412 11.92 -16.48 8.18
CA GLU A 412 12.02 -15.02 8.37
C GLU A 412 10.72 -14.30 7.99
N MET A 413 10.08 -14.68 6.88
CA MET A 413 8.82 -14.09 6.43
C MET A 413 7.68 -14.38 7.41
N LEU A 414 7.61 -15.58 7.97
CA LEU A 414 6.63 -15.96 8.98
C LEU A 414 6.82 -15.20 10.29
N ASP A 415 8.06 -14.96 10.71
CA ASP A 415 8.38 -14.09 11.85
C ASP A 415 7.93 -12.64 11.60
N ILE A 416 8.18 -12.09 10.42
CA ILE A 416 7.68 -10.76 10.02
C ILE A 416 6.15 -10.69 10.12
N LYS A 417 5.45 -11.72 9.63
CA LYS A 417 3.98 -11.81 9.76
C LYS A 417 3.55 -11.89 11.22
N ALA A 418 4.21 -12.70 12.05
CA ALA A 418 3.86 -12.81 13.47
C ALA A 418 3.99 -11.47 14.21
N ARG A 419 4.97 -10.64 13.85
CA ARG A 419 5.26 -9.36 14.52
C ARG A 419 4.49 -8.16 13.97
N PHE A 420 4.17 -8.14 12.68
CA PHE A 420 3.70 -6.92 12.00
C PHE A 420 2.38 -7.05 11.23
N ASN A 421 1.76 -8.23 11.20
CA ASN A 421 0.51 -8.41 10.50
C ASN A 421 -0.63 -7.61 11.14
N ASP A 422 -1.53 -7.10 10.30
CA ASP A 422 -2.76 -6.46 10.73
C ASP A 422 -3.96 -6.91 9.88
N PRO A 423 -5.20 -6.78 10.39
CA PRO A 423 -6.38 -7.14 9.63
C PRO A 423 -6.51 -6.31 8.34
N ARG A 424 -7.09 -6.93 7.31
CA ARG A 424 -7.49 -6.22 6.09
C ARG A 424 -8.45 -5.08 6.42
N ARG A 425 -8.24 -3.92 5.78
CA ARG A 425 -9.10 -2.74 5.96
C ARG A 425 -10.13 -2.63 4.83
N THR A 426 -9.68 -2.85 3.59
CA THR A 426 -10.53 -2.71 2.41
C THR A 426 -11.41 -3.95 2.21
N MET A 427 -12.72 -3.73 2.11
CA MET A 427 -13.69 -4.78 1.78
C MET A 427 -13.68 -5.06 0.27
N ILE A 428 -13.92 -6.30 -0.14
CA ILE A 428 -14.09 -6.66 -1.55
C ILE A 428 -15.50 -7.20 -1.75
N GLU A 429 -16.23 -6.58 -2.68
CA GLU A 429 -17.54 -7.03 -3.11
C GLU A 429 -17.43 -7.69 -4.48
N HIS A 430 -17.69 -9.01 -4.53
CA HIS A 430 -17.47 -9.82 -5.73
C HIS A 430 -18.58 -9.63 -6.79
N ALA A 431 -19.82 -9.35 -6.35
CA ALA A 431 -20.99 -9.21 -7.20
C ALA A 431 -21.19 -7.73 -7.57
N ALA A 432 -20.43 -7.28 -8.56
CA ALA A 432 -20.57 -5.93 -9.10
C ALA A 432 -21.32 -5.98 -10.43
N GLY A 433 -22.61 -5.63 -10.43
CA GLY A 433 -23.29 -5.22 -11.65
C GLY A 433 -22.81 -3.83 -12.05
N ASP A 434 -22.71 -3.56 -13.35
CA ASP A 434 -22.58 -2.19 -13.85
C ASP A 434 -23.78 -1.36 -13.37
N PHE A 435 -23.61 -0.06 -13.16
CA PHE A 435 -24.73 0.83 -12.83
C PHE A 435 -25.77 0.75 -13.93
N ASN A 436 -26.97 0.28 -13.61
CA ASN A 436 -28.09 0.38 -14.53
C ASN A 436 -28.62 1.81 -14.49
N PRO A 437 -29.00 2.41 -15.63
CA PRO A 437 -29.65 3.72 -15.63
C PRO A 437 -30.87 3.80 -14.69
N GLU A 438 -31.56 2.67 -14.49
CA GLU A 438 -32.69 2.49 -13.57
C GLU A 438 -32.31 2.72 -12.09
N ASP A 439 -31.06 2.47 -11.70
CA ASP A 439 -30.58 2.67 -10.31
C ASP A 439 -30.50 4.15 -9.91
N PHE A 440 -30.60 5.08 -10.88
CA PHE A 440 -30.54 6.53 -10.68
C PHE A 440 -31.90 7.22 -10.62
N TYR A 441 -32.98 6.50 -10.91
CA TYR A 441 -34.34 7.05 -10.91
C TYR A 441 -35.20 6.25 -9.94
N PRO A 442 -35.96 6.91 -9.04
CA PRO A 442 -36.90 6.19 -8.21
C PRO A 442 -37.97 5.56 -9.09
N ASP A 443 -38.41 4.37 -8.71
CA ASP A 443 -39.39 3.59 -9.47
C ASP A 443 -40.82 4.08 -9.22
N GLU A 444 -41.07 5.33 -9.62
CA GLU A 444 -42.31 6.05 -9.36
C GLU A 444 -43.26 6.03 -10.56
N ASP A 445 -44.56 6.10 -10.28
CA ASP A 445 -45.57 6.28 -11.31
C ASP A 445 -45.53 7.71 -11.87
N VAL A 446 -45.47 7.80 -13.19
CA VAL A 446 -45.48 9.05 -13.94
C VAL A 446 -46.61 9.06 -14.97
N VAL A 447 -47.08 10.27 -15.28
CA VAL A 447 -48.00 10.52 -16.39
C VAL A 447 -47.19 11.04 -17.56
N ILE A 448 -47.27 10.33 -18.67
CA ILE A 448 -46.67 10.71 -19.95
C ILE A 448 -47.77 11.34 -20.80
N THR A 449 -47.54 12.57 -21.25
CA THR A 449 -48.46 13.27 -22.15
C THR A 449 -47.78 13.53 -23.49
N ILE A 450 -48.48 13.19 -24.58
CA ILE A 450 -48.06 13.52 -25.94
C ILE A 450 -49.05 14.52 -26.51
N SER A 451 -48.56 15.66 -26.98
CA SER A 451 -49.37 16.70 -27.61
C SER A 451 -49.63 16.39 -29.09
N HIS A 452 -50.62 17.06 -29.68
CA HIS A 452 -50.95 16.92 -31.09
C HIS A 452 -49.79 17.34 -32.01
N LEU A 453 -48.98 18.32 -31.58
CA LEU A 453 -47.74 18.71 -32.28
C LEU A 453 -46.57 17.74 -32.06
N GLY A 454 -46.78 16.65 -31.32
CA GLY A 454 -45.80 15.59 -31.09
C GLY A 454 -44.82 15.85 -29.96
N TYR A 455 -45.09 16.83 -29.08
CA TYR A 455 -44.27 17.05 -27.88
C TYR A 455 -44.58 15.99 -26.83
N ILE A 456 -43.55 15.32 -26.35
CA ILE A 456 -43.64 14.33 -25.29
C ILE A 456 -43.00 14.86 -24.01
N LYS A 457 -43.71 14.70 -22.89
CA LYS A 457 -43.19 15.02 -21.55
C LYS A 457 -43.69 14.02 -20.53
N ARG A 458 -42.91 13.85 -19.45
CA ARG A 458 -43.31 13.11 -18.25
C ARG A 458 -43.56 14.08 -17.09
N THR A 459 -44.55 13.77 -16.26
CA THR A 459 -44.88 14.51 -15.03
C THR A 459 -45.15 13.51 -13.92
N ASN A 460 -44.68 13.78 -12.70
CA ASN A 460 -44.92 12.88 -11.57
C ASN A 460 -46.42 12.74 -11.28
N LEU A 461 -46.90 11.51 -11.04
CA LEU A 461 -48.32 11.26 -10.77
C LEU A 461 -48.83 12.03 -9.54
N ASN A 462 -47.98 12.23 -8.52
CA ASN A 462 -48.31 13.01 -7.33
C ASN A 462 -48.57 14.50 -7.64
N GLU A 463 -47.90 15.02 -8.68
CA GLU A 463 -48.12 16.40 -9.15
C GLU A 463 -49.34 16.52 -10.06
N TYR A 464 -49.74 15.41 -10.68
CA TYR A 464 -50.90 15.27 -11.55
C TYR A 464 -52.17 14.93 -10.74
N ARG A 465 -52.63 15.88 -9.89
CA ARG A 465 -53.89 15.69 -9.14
C ARG A 465 -55.11 15.73 -10.07
N LEU A 466 -56.02 14.77 -9.88
CA LEU A 466 -57.40 14.82 -10.37
C LEU A 466 -58.09 16.11 -9.92
N GLN A 467 -58.31 17.07 -10.82
CA GLN A 467 -59.38 18.04 -10.65
C GLN A 467 -60.70 17.30 -10.87
N GLY A 468 -61.64 17.42 -9.92
CA GLY A 468 -62.87 16.62 -9.86
C GLY A 468 -63.69 16.58 -11.17
N ARG A 469 -64.54 15.56 -11.28
CA ARG A 469 -65.45 15.34 -12.43
C ARG A 469 -66.15 16.64 -12.84
N GLY A 470 -65.85 17.12 -14.05
CA GLY A 470 -66.56 18.22 -14.71
C GLY A 470 -65.81 19.56 -14.82
N GLY A 471 -64.53 19.65 -14.42
CA GLY A 471 -63.73 20.86 -14.61
C GLY A 471 -62.85 20.80 -15.87
N ILE A 472 -63.01 21.76 -16.79
CA ILE A 472 -62.02 22.03 -17.85
C ILE A 472 -60.72 22.46 -17.14
N GLY A 473 -59.67 21.66 -17.32
CA GLY A 473 -58.40 21.80 -16.59
C GLY A 473 -57.84 23.22 -16.64
N SER A 474 -57.21 23.64 -15.54
CA SER A 474 -56.59 24.95 -15.40
C SER A 474 -55.71 25.26 -16.62
N LYS A 475 -56.04 26.34 -17.34
CA LYS A 475 -55.20 26.94 -18.38
C LYS A 475 -53.80 27.22 -17.82
N GLY A 476 -52.91 26.25 -17.97
CA GLY A 476 -51.47 26.40 -17.85
C GLY A 476 -50.88 26.56 -19.23
N SER A 477 -51.15 27.69 -19.88
CA SER A 477 -50.31 28.32 -20.91
C SER A 477 -51.09 29.52 -21.47
N ASN A 478 -50.62 30.74 -21.17
CA ASN A 478 -50.97 31.88 -22.01
C ASN A 478 -50.01 31.84 -23.20
N THR A 479 -50.58 31.88 -24.41
CA THR A 479 -49.96 32.03 -25.75
C THR A 479 -49.33 30.80 -26.41
N ARG A 480 -50.15 30.03 -27.14
CA ARG A 480 -50.27 30.05 -28.61
C ARG A 480 -51.45 29.16 -29.01
N GLU A 481 -52.17 29.54 -30.07
CA GLU A 481 -53.30 28.77 -30.60
C GLU A 481 -52.85 27.34 -30.99
N GLU A 482 -53.63 26.34 -30.56
CA GLU A 482 -53.69 24.95 -31.08
C GLU A 482 -52.58 23.92 -30.76
N ASP A 483 -52.20 23.71 -29.49
CA ASP A 483 -51.63 22.42 -29.07
C ASP A 483 -52.42 21.82 -27.90
N PHE A 484 -52.95 20.62 -28.07
CA PHE A 484 -53.74 19.89 -27.08
C PHE A 484 -53.16 18.50 -26.86
N ILE A 485 -53.47 17.88 -25.72
CA ILE A 485 -52.96 16.55 -25.39
C ILE A 485 -53.75 15.51 -26.20
N GLU A 486 -53.05 14.75 -27.04
CA GLU A 486 -53.64 13.69 -27.87
C GLU A 486 -53.58 12.32 -27.16
N HIS A 487 -52.51 12.06 -26.42
CA HIS A 487 -52.34 10.82 -25.68
C HIS A 487 -51.88 11.05 -24.24
N ILE A 488 -52.44 10.25 -23.33
CA ILE A 488 -52.08 10.21 -21.91
C ILE A 488 -51.84 8.75 -21.54
N TYR A 489 -50.65 8.46 -21.01
CA TYR A 489 -50.29 7.14 -20.52
C TYR A 489 -49.81 7.25 -19.08
N THR A 490 -50.23 6.32 -18.23
CA THR A 490 -49.62 6.10 -16.92
C THR A 490 -48.59 4.99 -17.07
N ALA A 491 -47.35 5.28 -16.70
CA ALA A 491 -46.28 4.30 -16.73
C ALA A 491 -45.39 4.50 -15.52
N ASN A 492 -44.70 3.44 -15.16
CA ASN A 492 -43.69 3.47 -14.14
C ASN A 492 -42.35 3.93 -14.74
N MET A 493 -41.52 4.60 -13.94
CA MET A 493 -40.30 5.26 -14.39
C MET A 493 -39.28 4.31 -15.05
N HIS A 494 -39.25 3.03 -14.68
CA HIS A 494 -38.35 2.01 -15.26
C HIS A 494 -38.93 1.31 -16.49
N SER A 495 -40.19 1.60 -16.84
CA SER A 495 -40.87 1.01 -18.00
C SER A 495 -40.23 1.41 -19.33
N THR A 496 -40.44 0.59 -20.37
CA THR A 496 -40.04 0.90 -21.75
C THR A 496 -41.26 1.22 -22.58
N MET A 497 -41.25 2.39 -23.21
CA MET A 497 -42.30 2.83 -24.11
C MET A 497 -41.92 2.49 -25.56
N LEU A 498 -42.83 1.84 -26.28
CA LEU A 498 -42.65 1.42 -27.67
C LEU A 498 -43.43 2.35 -28.61
N PHE A 499 -42.75 2.94 -29.59
CA PHE A 499 -43.33 3.83 -30.59
C PHE A 499 -43.43 3.13 -31.94
N PHE A 500 -44.66 2.87 -32.38
CA PHE A 500 -44.92 2.25 -33.68
C PHE A 500 -45.22 3.32 -34.72
N THR A 501 -44.44 3.33 -35.80
CA THR A 501 -44.63 4.25 -36.92
C THR A 501 -45.54 3.65 -38.00
N LYS A 502 -46.18 4.52 -38.80
CA LYS A 502 -47.00 4.11 -39.95
C LYS A 502 -46.24 3.24 -40.98
N ASN A 503 -44.92 3.36 -41.02
CA ASN A 503 -44.04 2.57 -41.90
C ASN A 503 -43.66 1.21 -41.29
N GLY A 504 -44.30 0.78 -40.19
CA GLY A 504 -44.04 -0.51 -39.55
C GLY A 504 -42.74 -0.58 -38.74
N LYS A 505 -42.07 0.56 -38.47
CA LYS A 505 -40.89 0.59 -37.59
C LYS A 505 -41.29 0.77 -36.14
N CYS A 506 -40.63 0.03 -35.25
CA CYS A 506 -40.74 0.19 -33.81
C CYS A 506 -39.48 0.89 -33.27
N PHE A 507 -39.68 1.99 -32.55
CA PHE A 507 -38.66 2.62 -31.72
C PHE A 507 -39.01 2.35 -30.25
N TRP A 508 -38.03 2.44 -29.37
CA TRP A 508 -38.27 2.34 -27.94
C TRP A 508 -37.48 3.40 -27.20
N LEU A 509 -38.03 3.83 -26.07
CA LEU A 509 -37.40 4.77 -25.16
C LEU A 509 -37.73 4.33 -23.73
N LYS A 510 -36.79 4.44 -22.82
CA LYS A 510 -37.09 4.25 -21.40
C LYS A 510 -37.84 5.47 -20.88
N VAL A 511 -38.81 5.26 -19.98
CA VAL A 511 -39.66 6.34 -19.48
C VAL A 511 -38.83 7.43 -18.80
N TYR A 512 -37.75 7.08 -18.12
CA TYR A 512 -36.85 8.05 -17.52
C TYR A 512 -36.06 8.94 -18.50
N GLU A 513 -35.97 8.57 -19.77
CA GLU A 513 -35.33 9.37 -20.82
C GLU A 513 -36.29 10.43 -21.40
N ILE A 514 -37.59 10.36 -21.08
CA ILE A 514 -38.57 11.35 -21.50
C ILE A 514 -38.31 12.67 -20.75
N PRO A 515 -38.32 13.82 -21.43
CA PRO A 515 -38.14 15.12 -20.80
C PRO A 515 -39.17 15.35 -19.68
N GLU A 516 -38.71 15.82 -18.53
CA GLU A 516 -39.59 16.18 -17.43
C GLU A 516 -40.25 17.54 -17.70
N GLY A 517 -41.58 17.58 -17.59
CA GLY A 517 -42.37 18.75 -17.89
C GLY A 517 -42.83 19.49 -16.64
N ASN A 518 -42.60 20.80 -16.59
CA ASN A 518 -43.17 21.67 -15.57
C ASN A 518 -44.67 21.92 -15.81
N LYS A 519 -45.42 22.25 -14.74
CA LYS A 519 -46.86 22.62 -14.78
C LYS A 519 -47.23 23.75 -15.74
N THR A 520 -46.26 24.47 -16.29
CA THR A 520 -46.44 25.68 -17.12
C THR A 520 -45.92 25.55 -18.55
N SER A 521 -45.43 24.38 -18.97
CA SER A 521 -44.83 24.17 -20.30
C SER A 521 -45.55 23.12 -21.12
#